data_AF-A0A9C7Z5S8-F1
#
_entry.id   AF-A0A9C7Z5S8-F1
#
_cell.length_a   1.000
_cell.length_b   1.000
_cell.length_c   1.000
_cell.angle_alpha   90.00
_cell.angle_beta   90.00
_cell.angle_gamma   90.00
#
_symmetry.space_group_name_H-M   'P 1'
#
loop_
_entity.id
_entity.type
_entity.pdbx_description
1 polymer ?
#
loop_
_entity_poly.entity_id
_entity_poly.type
_entity_poly.pdbx_seq_one_letter_code
_entity_poly.pdbx_strand_id
1 'polypeptide(L)'
;NVNLALSAELLELTSKQRALRLPGILDQVIDNVPSPMVLDNLEILFDKDLKQDPLRLLQGISRNRSVVASWNGKTTEGKLNYAEAGHPEYRSYDLVDFTVVGMDETATVDSAKNNREAGQA
;
A
#
# COMPACT_ATOMS: atom_id res chain seq x y z
N ASN A 1 0.61 13.32 -4.58
CA ASN A 1 2.03 13.10 -4.25
C ASN A 1 2.20 13.07 -2.74
N VAL A 2 2.30 11.88 -2.17
CA VAL A 2 2.40 11.67 -0.72
C VAL A 2 3.81 11.98 -0.20
N ASN A 3 4.86 11.55 -0.92
CA ASN A 3 6.25 11.87 -0.57
C ASN A 3 6.46 13.36 -0.33
N LEU A 4 6.03 14.21 -1.26
CA LEU A 4 6.23 15.64 -1.17
C LEU A 4 5.57 16.22 0.09
N ALA A 5 4.29 15.90 0.30
CA ALA A 5 3.54 16.40 1.45
C ALA A 5 4.12 15.91 2.79
N LEU A 6 4.45 14.62 2.90
CA LEU A 6 5.04 14.07 4.12
C LEU A 6 6.45 14.60 4.37
N SER A 7 7.29 14.69 3.34
CA SER A 7 8.67 15.16 3.49
C SER A 7 8.75 16.58 4.03
N ALA A 8 7.81 17.45 3.65
CA ALA A 8 7.70 18.81 4.18
C ALA A 8 7.38 18.81 5.68
N GLU A 9 6.37 18.03 6.11
CA GLU A 9 5.94 17.95 7.50
C GLU A 9 6.95 17.24 8.42
N LEU A 10 7.72 16.30 7.89
CA LEU A 10 8.68 15.50 8.65
C LEU A 10 10.05 16.18 8.81
N LEU A 11 10.33 17.26 8.07
CA LEU A 11 11.66 17.89 7.99
C LEU A 11 12.20 18.29 9.38
N GLU A 12 11.36 18.96 10.16
CA GLU A 12 11.69 19.51 11.48
C GLU A 12 11.64 18.48 12.63
N LEU A 13 11.29 17.22 12.32
CA LEU A 13 11.13 16.18 13.32
C LEU A 13 12.38 15.31 13.44
N THR A 14 12.72 14.95 14.67
CA THR A 14 13.71 13.89 14.95
C THR A 14 13.22 12.53 14.46
N SER A 15 14.11 11.58 14.20
CA SER A 15 13.73 10.22 13.72
C SER A 15 12.69 9.54 14.61
N LYS A 16 12.81 9.70 15.94
CA LYS A 16 11.82 9.16 16.90
C LYS A 16 10.46 9.83 16.77
N GLN A 17 10.42 11.15 16.57
CA GLN A 17 9.17 11.88 16.36
C GLN A 17 8.54 11.53 15.01
N ARG A 18 9.34 11.37 13.94
CA ARG A 18 8.83 10.95 12.63
C ARG A 18 8.12 9.62 12.72
N ALA A 19 8.76 8.61 13.33
CA ALA A 19 8.15 7.29 13.49
C ALA A 19 6.84 7.31 14.33
N LEU A 20 6.77 8.18 15.35
CA LEU A 20 5.59 8.26 16.20
C LEU A 20 4.44 9.06 15.56
N ARG A 21 4.77 10.15 14.85
CA ARG A 21 3.78 11.12 14.36
C ARG A 21 3.33 10.88 12.93
N LEU A 22 4.08 10.10 12.14
CA LEU A 22 3.79 9.89 10.72
C LEU A 22 2.35 9.45 10.43
N PRO A 23 1.74 8.47 11.15
CA PRO A 23 0.36 8.09 10.87
C PRO A 23 -0.61 9.28 10.99
N GLY A 24 -0.49 10.08 12.04
CA GLY A 24 -1.33 11.26 12.24
C GLY A 24 -1.05 12.39 11.25
N ILE A 25 0.20 12.56 10.83
CA ILE A 25 0.57 13.52 9.77
C ILE A 25 -0.02 13.08 8.44
N LEU A 26 0.06 11.79 8.11
CA LEU A 26 -0.54 11.23 6.90
C LEU A 26 -2.06 11.45 6.90
N ASP A 27 -2.74 11.18 8.02
CA ASP A 27 -4.18 11.45 8.17
C ASP A 27 -4.50 12.93 7.92
N GLN A 28 -3.71 13.86 8.44
CA GLN A 28 -3.88 15.30 8.21
C GLN A 28 -3.69 15.69 6.75
N VAL A 29 -2.66 15.14 6.09
CA VAL A 29 -2.35 15.40 4.68
C VAL A 29 -3.50 14.96 3.77
N ILE A 30 -4.19 13.87 4.11
CA ILE A 30 -5.27 13.29 3.27
C ILE A 30 -6.68 13.72 3.70
N ASP A 31 -6.85 14.40 4.84
CA ASP A 31 -8.17 14.64 5.43
C ASP A 31 -9.11 15.43 4.51
N ASN A 32 -8.57 16.40 3.78
CA ASN A 32 -9.32 17.25 2.86
C ASN A 32 -9.39 16.70 1.43
N VAL A 33 -8.86 15.50 1.18
CA VAL A 33 -8.89 14.88 -0.15
C VAL A 33 -10.23 14.14 -0.35
N PRO A 34 -10.99 14.46 -1.41
CA PRO A 34 -12.25 13.80 -1.70
C PRO A 34 -12.05 12.31 -2.05
N SER A 35 -13.10 11.52 -1.86
CA SER A 35 -13.09 10.08 -2.20
C SER A 35 -13.69 9.84 -3.60
N PRO A 36 -13.17 8.90 -4.41
CA PRO A 36 -11.97 8.09 -4.16
C PRO A 36 -10.68 8.92 -4.25
N MET A 37 -9.74 8.66 -3.34
CA MET A 37 -8.44 9.35 -3.34
C MET A 37 -7.40 8.52 -4.07
N VAL A 38 -6.54 9.19 -4.83
CA VAL A 38 -5.38 8.59 -5.48
C VAL A 38 -4.12 8.99 -4.73
N LEU A 39 -3.38 7.99 -4.23
CA LEU A 39 -2.15 8.16 -3.48
C LEU A 39 -0.98 7.63 -4.31
N ASP A 40 -0.04 8.51 -4.64
CA ASP A 40 1.15 8.21 -5.43
C ASP A 40 2.43 8.64 -4.72
N ASN A 41 3.57 8.16 -5.22
CA ASN A 41 4.90 8.40 -4.66
C ASN A 41 4.95 8.09 -3.16
N LEU A 42 4.88 6.80 -2.84
CA LEU A 42 4.73 6.28 -1.47
C LEU A 42 6.06 5.83 -0.84
N GLU A 43 7.19 6.04 -1.52
CA GLU A 43 8.50 5.48 -1.17
C GLU A 43 8.93 5.87 0.25
N ILE A 44 8.60 7.10 0.69
CA ILE A 44 8.92 7.57 2.04
C ILE A 44 8.35 6.66 3.11
N LEU A 45 7.17 6.05 2.88
CA LEU A 45 6.55 5.15 3.87
C LEU A 45 7.39 3.89 4.12
N PHE A 46 8.22 3.50 3.15
CA PHE A 46 9.07 2.31 3.22
C PHE A 46 10.38 2.54 3.96
N ASP A 47 10.72 3.79 4.27
CA ASP A 47 11.88 4.13 5.09
C ASP A 47 11.77 3.44 6.47
N LYS A 48 12.80 2.66 6.79
CA LYS A 48 12.87 1.85 8.01
C LYS A 48 12.95 2.69 9.25
N ASP A 49 13.53 3.88 9.15
CA ASP A 49 13.66 4.79 10.29
C ASP A 49 12.29 5.33 10.70
N LEU A 50 11.32 5.35 9.79
CA LEU A 50 9.94 5.68 10.09
C LEU A 50 9.20 4.54 10.79
N LYS A 51 9.72 3.31 10.75
CA LYS A 51 9.15 2.14 11.46
C LYS A 51 7.67 1.90 11.18
N GLN A 52 7.24 2.21 9.96
CA GLN A 52 5.85 2.03 9.54
C GLN A 52 5.65 0.68 8.86
N ASP A 53 4.40 0.28 8.76
CA ASP A 53 3.94 -0.73 7.80
C ASP A 53 3.11 -0.03 6.72
N PRO A 54 3.68 0.24 5.53
CA PRO A 54 3.02 0.99 4.46
C PRO A 54 1.66 0.43 4.07
N LEU A 55 1.55 -0.89 3.87
CA LEU A 55 0.30 -1.50 3.47
C LEU A 55 -0.76 -1.36 4.57
N ARG A 56 -0.38 -1.54 5.84
CA ARG A 56 -1.30 -1.37 6.97
C ARG A 56 -1.77 0.06 7.13
N LEU A 57 -0.92 1.06 6.86
CA LEU A 57 -1.32 2.47 6.85
C LEU A 57 -2.39 2.72 5.79
N LEU A 58 -2.14 2.28 4.54
CA LEU A 58 -3.09 2.42 3.44
C LEU A 58 -4.42 1.71 3.73
N GLN A 59 -4.36 0.48 4.27
CA GLN A 59 -5.56 -0.26 4.70
C GLN A 59 -6.32 0.45 5.82
N GLY A 60 -5.61 1.09 6.75
CA GLY A 60 -6.20 1.88 7.82
C GLY A 60 -7.04 3.05 7.28
N ILE A 61 -6.50 3.77 6.30
CA ILE A 61 -7.20 4.85 5.58
C ILE A 61 -8.41 4.29 4.83
N SER A 62 -8.24 3.13 4.18
CA SER A 62 -9.27 2.47 3.37
C SER A 62 -10.52 2.06 4.16
N ARG A 63 -10.44 2.00 5.50
CA ARG A 63 -11.60 1.69 6.36
C ARG A 63 -12.74 2.71 6.22
N ASN A 64 -12.42 3.96 5.93
CA ASN A 64 -13.39 5.06 5.91
C ASN A 64 -13.49 5.76 4.54
N ARG A 65 -12.53 5.53 3.63
CA ARG A 65 -12.45 6.21 2.33
C ARG A 65 -11.97 5.24 1.25
N SER A 66 -12.48 5.33 0.03
CA SER A 66 -11.91 4.57 -1.09
C SER A 66 -10.54 5.12 -1.47
N VAL A 67 -9.54 4.25 -1.52
CA VAL A 67 -8.13 4.58 -1.83
C VAL A 67 -7.67 3.79 -3.05
N VAL A 68 -7.04 4.48 -3.99
CA VAL A 68 -6.24 3.88 -5.07
C VAL A 68 -4.79 4.29 -4.83
N ALA A 69 -3.90 3.33 -4.66
CA ALA A 69 -2.49 3.59 -4.37
C ALA A 69 -1.58 3.08 -5.49
N SER A 70 -0.64 3.90 -5.96
CA SER A 70 0.42 3.41 -6.86
C SER A 70 1.44 2.63 -6.04
N TRP A 71 1.56 1.33 -6.31
CA TRP A 71 2.53 0.48 -5.63
C TRP A 71 3.76 0.23 -6.50
N ASN A 72 4.90 0.84 -6.11
CA ASN A 72 6.16 0.71 -6.84
C ASN A 72 6.87 -0.61 -6.51
N GLY A 73 6.30 -1.69 -7.02
CA GLY A 73 6.74 -3.04 -6.75
C GLY A 73 6.16 -4.02 -7.75
N LYS A 74 6.15 -5.31 -7.40
CA LYS A 74 5.69 -6.39 -8.29
C LYS A 74 4.82 -7.36 -7.53
N THR A 75 3.85 -7.94 -8.23
CA THR A 75 3.12 -9.09 -7.73
C THR A 75 3.79 -10.36 -8.23
N THR A 76 4.15 -11.27 -7.34
CA THR A 76 4.77 -12.55 -7.70
C THR A 76 4.30 -13.61 -6.71
N GLU A 77 3.90 -14.79 -7.22
CA GLU A 77 3.48 -15.93 -6.40
C GLU A 77 2.37 -15.61 -5.38
N GLY A 78 1.39 -14.78 -5.75
CA GLY A 78 0.28 -14.42 -4.85
C GLY A 78 0.68 -13.45 -3.73
N LYS A 79 1.82 -12.75 -3.88
CA LYS A 79 2.29 -11.73 -2.95
C LYS A 79 2.56 -10.41 -3.64
N LEU A 80 2.20 -9.32 -2.96
CA LEU A 80 2.60 -7.97 -3.32
C LEU A 80 3.96 -7.65 -2.69
N ASN A 81 4.95 -7.39 -3.53
CA ASN A 81 6.31 -7.12 -3.09
C ASN A 81 6.69 -5.66 -3.35
N TYR A 82 7.52 -5.09 -2.47
CA TYR A 82 8.18 -3.80 -2.67
C TYR A 82 9.70 -3.99 -2.56
N ALA A 83 10.44 -3.35 -3.46
CA ALA A 83 11.88 -3.52 -3.65
C ALA A 83 12.30 -4.97 -3.96
N GLU A 84 13.59 -5.17 -4.25
CA GLU A 84 14.16 -6.50 -4.53
C GLU A 84 14.53 -7.22 -3.24
N ALA A 85 14.53 -8.55 -3.26
CA ALA A 85 15.00 -9.36 -2.13
C ALA A 85 16.47 -9.03 -1.81
N GLY A 86 16.75 -8.74 -0.54
CA GLY A 86 18.06 -8.25 -0.10
C GLY A 86 18.17 -6.73 -0.06
N HIS A 87 17.21 -6.00 -0.63
CA HIS A 87 17.11 -4.57 -0.39
C HIS A 87 16.71 -4.33 1.09
N PRO A 88 17.33 -3.35 1.76
CA PRO A 88 17.01 -3.10 3.16
C PRO A 88 15.52 -2.77 3.40
N GLU A 89 14.85 -2.17 2.43
CA GLU A 89 13.41 -1.79 2.49
C GLU A 89 12.48 -2.85 1.91
N TYR A 90 13.00 -4.04 1.62
CA TYR A 90 12.21 -5.13 1.03
C TYR A 90 10.98 -5.46 1.90
N ARG A 91 9.81 -5.53 1.26
CA ARG A 91 8.57 -5.96 1.89
C ARG A 91 7.81 -6.92 1.00
N SER A 92 7.09 -7.85 1.63
CA SER A 92 6.29 -8.86 0.96
C SER A 92 5.01 -9.10 1.75
N TYR A 93 3.88 -9.01 1.08
CA TYR A 93 2.55 -9.12 1.68
C TYR A 93 1.70 -10.11 0.89
N ASP A 94 0.92 -10.94 1.58
CA ASP A 94 -0.09 -11.77 0.92
C ASP A 94 -1.19 -10.88 0.31
N LEU A 95 -1.76 -11.28 -0.83
CA LEU A 95 -2.84 -10.56 -1.52
C LEU A 95 -4.19 -10.74 -0.81
N VAL A 96 -4.30 -10.23 0.42
CA VAL A 96 -5.50 -10.34 1.26
C VAL A 96 -6.01 -8.94 1.60
N ASP A 97 -7.32 -8.72 1.49
CA ASP A 97 -8.01 -7.47 1.82
C ASP A 97 -7.68 -6.27 0.90
N PHE A 98 -7.14 -6.51 -0.30
CA PHE A 98 -6.97 -5.48 -1.35
C PHE A 98 -6.98 -6.09 -2.75
N THR A 99 -7.21 -5.25 -3.75
CA THR A 99 -7.18 -5.65 -5.18
C THR A 99 -5.96 -5.02 -5.84
N VAL A 100 -5.20 -5.83 -6.57
CA VAL A 100 -4.07 -5.36 -7.39
C VAL A 100 -4.49 -5.30 -8.85
N VAL A 101 -4.17 -4.18 -9.49
CA VAL A 101 -4.29 -4.00 -10.93
C VAL A 101 -2.88 -3.84 -11.49
N GLY A 102 -2.39 -4.91 -12.14
CA GLY A 102 -1.16 -4.85 -12.91
C GLY A 102 -1.34 -4.02 -14.18
N MET A 103 -0.32 -3.26 -14.56
CA MET A 103 -0.26 -2.60 -15.89
C MET A 103 0.43 -3.49 -16.93
N ASP A 104 1.01 -4.61 -16.51
CA ASP A 104 1.16 -5.79 -17.34
C ASP A 104 -0.21 -6.45 -17.51
N GLU A 105 -0.50 -7.05 -18.67
CA GLU A 105 -1.83 -7.51 -19.10
C GLU A 105 -2.51 -8.59 -18.21
N THR A 106 -2.04 -8.80 -16.98
CA THR A 106 -2.56 -9.74 -15.99
C THR A 106 -3.31 -9.00 -14.86
N ALA A 107 -4.57 -8.66 -15.09
CA ALA A 107 -5.46 -8.27 -14.00
C ALA A 107 -5.78 -9.51 -13.14
N THR A 108 -5.35 -9.52 -11.86
CA THR A 108 -5.72 -10.56 -10.89
C THR A 108 -7.13 -10.31 -10.38
N VAL A 109 -8.13 -10.59 -11.21
CA VAL A 109 -9.49 -10.83 -10.72
C VAL A 109 -9.55 -12.28 -10.25
N ASP A 110 -9.76 -12.44 -8.94
CA ASP A 110 -9.86 -13.74 -8.29
C ASP A 110 -10.97 -14.56 -8.97
N SER A 111 -10.55 -15.50 -9.82
CA SER A 111 -11.47 -16.36 -10.56
C SER A 111 -11.92 -17.46 -9.61
N ALA A 112 -13.00 -17.17 -8.87
CA ALA A 112 -13.67 -18.15 -8.03
C ALA A 112 -13.89 -19.45 -8.82
N LYS A 113 -13.21 -20.53 -8.38
CA LYS A 113 -13.35 -21.89 -8.91
C LYS A 113 -14.82 -22.32 -8.86
N ASN A 114 -15.47 -22.39 -10.01
CA ASN A 114 -16.79 -22.99 -10.14
C ASN A 114 -16.65 -24.35 -10.82
N ASN A 115 -16.19 -25.36 -10.08
CA ASN A 115 -16.33 -26.75 -10.51
C ASN A 115 -17.70 -27.22 -10.01
N ARG A 116 -18.73 -26.99 -10.83
CA ARG A 116 -20.03 -27.66 -10.65
C ARG A 116 -19.85 -29.13 -10.95
N GLU A 117 -20.35 -29.92 -10.00
CA GLU A 117 -20.57 -31.35 -10.07
C GLU A 117 -21.18 -31.76 -11.41
N ALA A 118 -20.56 -32.74 -12.08
CA ALA A 118 -21.23 -33.55 -13.08
C ALA A 118 -21.17 -34.99 -12.59
N GLY A 119 -22.25 -35.41 -11.93
CA GLY A 119 -22.58 -36.82 -11.84
C GLY A 119 -22.99 -37.38 -13.20
N GLN A 120 -23.10 -38.72 -13.22
CA GLN A 120 -23.68 -39.59 -14.25
C GLN A 120 -22.74 -40.04 -15.37
N ALA A 121 -22.20 -41.25 -15.19
CA ALA A 121 -22.50 -42.39 -16.06
C ALA A 121 -22.42 -43.68 -15.24
#